data_AF-A0A920G0X7-F1
#
_entry.id   AF-A0A920G0X7-F1
#
_cell.length_a   1.000
_cell.length_b   1.000
_cell.length_c   1.000
_cell.angle_alpha   90.00
_cell.angle_beta   90.00
_cell.angle_gamma   90.00
#
_symmetry.space_group_name_H-M   'P 1'
#
loop_
_entity.id
_entity.type
_entity.pdbx_description
1 polymer ?
#
loop_
_entity_poly.entity_id
_entity_poly.type
_entity_poly.pdbx_seq_one_letter_code
_entity_poly.pdbx_strand_id
1 'polypeptide(L)'
;MISSLSPRIPWASPLLHAETGFESADHGGEYAAQCVSDEFPEYASGYSEGLDVFALKRELRELDARIEDKSAQANALLSQIGQLRDTRDDDQLPSDTRREAHYQLSQLESLYNTLYREIDSLDQERDQLAAEIGELTAAFYRSL
;
A
#
# COMPACT_ATOMS: atom_id res chain seq x y z
N MET A 1 39.05 44.36 9.93
CA MET A 1 37.70 43.87 10.28
C MET A 1 37.50 42.59 9.48
N ILE A 2 37.61 41.45 10.16
CA ILE A 2 37.60 40.12 9.53
C ILE A 2 36.14 39.68 9.47
N SER A 3 35.64 39.43 8.25
CA SER A 3 34.35 38.80 8.00
C SER A 3 34.28 37.45 8.72
N SER A 4 33.33 37.33 9.65
CA SER A 4 32.97 36.06 10.26
C SER A 4 32.22 35.21 9.24
N LEU A 5 32.91 34.25 8.63
CA LEU A 5 32.28 33.13 7.95
C LEU A 5 31.51 32.30 8.98
N SER A 6 30.20 32.18 8.81
CA SER A 6 29.40 31.15 9.49
C SER A 6 29.91 29.75 9.09
N PRO A 7 30.01 28.80 10.03
CA PRO A 7 30.48 27.46 9.71
C PRO A 7 29.39 26.72 8.93
N ARG A 8 29.69 26.39 7.68
CA ARG A 8 28.90 25.42 6.89
C ARG A 8 29.01 24.06 7.57
N ILE A 9 27.90 23.57 8.09
CA ILE A 9 27.76 22.19 8.54
C ILE A 9 27.62 21.29 7.29
N PRO A 10 28.45 20.25 7.09
CA PRO A 10 28.67 19.66 5.75
C PRO A 10 27.70 18.54 5.35
N TRP A 11 26.62 18.28 6.09
CA TRP A 11 25.73 17.13 5.84
C TRP A 11 24.28 17.50 5.48
N ALA A 12 23.94 18.78 5.39
CA ALA A 12 22.66 19.20 4.84
C ALA A 12 22.70 19.17 3.30
N SER A 13 22.48 17.98 2.73
CA SER A 13 22.09 17.86 1.32
C SER A 13 20.78 18.66 1.11
N PRO A 14 20.68 19.52 0.08
CA PRO A 14 19.51 20.36 -0.16
C PRO A 14 18.37 19.61 -0.86
N LEU A 15 18.03 18.40 -0.39
CA LEU A 15 16.92 17.61 -0.92
C LEU A 15 16.02 17.19 0.24
N LEU A 16 14.83 17.81 0.29
CA LEU A 16 13.78 17.74 1.31
C LEU A 16 14.18 18.26 2.69
N HIS A 17 14.04 19.58 2.90
CA HIS A 17 13.70 20.06 4.24
C HIS A 17 12.21 19.81 4.39
N ALA A 18 11.83 18.83 5.21
CA ALA A 18 10.49 18.78 5.76
C ALA A 18 10.24 20.11 6.49
N GLU A 19 9.21 20.84 6.10
CA GLU A 19 8.85 22.15 6.67
C GLU A 19 8.27 21.98 8.08
N THR A 20 7.74 20.80 8.38
CA THR A 20 7.14 20.46 9.68
C THR A 20 7.61 19.10 10.21
N GLY A 21 7.39 18.88 11.51
CA GLY A 21 7.57 17.56 12.13
C GLY A 21 6.63 16.50 11.52
N PHE A 22 5.44 16.92 11.07
CA PHE A 22 4.49 16.08 10.35
C PHE A 22 5.11 15.45 9.10
N GLU A 23 5.68 16.26 8.19
CA GLU A 23 6.31 15.77 6.96
C GLU A 23 7.54 14.88 7.24
N SER A 24 8.24 15.10 8.34
CA SER A 24 9.30 14.18 8.75
C SER A 24 8.73 12.83 9.14
N ALA A 25 7.71 12.82 10.00
CA ALA A 25 7.13 11.61 10.56
C ALA A 25 6.28 10.81 9.57
N ASP A 26 5.54 11.46 8.67
CA ASP A 26 4.63 10.81 7.70
C ASP A 26 5.38 10.01 6.61
N HIS A 27 6.70 10.22 6.51
CA HIS A 27 7.65 9.45 5.72
C HIS A 27 8.46 8.43 6.54
N GLY A 28 8.23 8.34 7.85
CA GLY A 28 8.95 7.45 8.77
C GLY A 28 10.31 7.99 9.24
N GLY A 29 10.52 9.31 9.12
CA GLY A 29 11.71 9.99 9.62
C GLY A 29 11.70 10.14 11.15
N GLU A 30 12.89 10.27 11.73
CA GLU A 30 13.07 10.53 13.17
C GLU A 30 12.78 11.98 13.54
N TYR A 31 12.37 12.22 14.80
CA TYR A 31 12.21 13.58 15.34
C TYR A 31 13.57 14.23 15.57
N ALA A 32 13.94 15.19 14.73
CA ALA A 32 15.16 15.97 14.92
C ALA A 32 14.97 17.04 16.01
N ALA A 33 15.12 16.64 17.28
CA ALA A 33 14.97 17.55 18.43
C ALA A 33 15.88 18.80 18.35
N GLN A 34 17.02 18.72 17.67
CA GLN A 34 17.92 19.84 17.40
C GLN A 34 17.31 20.93 16.49
N CYS A 35 16.28 20.58 15.70
CA CYS A 35 15.55 21.50 14.85
C CYS A 35 14.40 22.21 15.58
N VAL A 36 14.26 22.05 16.91
CA VAL A 36 13.28 22.80 17.73
C VAL A 36 13.89 24.12 18.25
N SER A 37 15.02 24.56 17.69
CA SER A 37 15.62 25.85 18.05
C SER A 37 14.73 27.01 17.61
N ASP A 38 14.99 28.21 18.14
CA ASP A 38 14.32 29.46 17.71
C ASP A 38 14.45 29.71 16.19
N GLU A 39 15.36 29.02 15.51
CA GLU A 39 15.58 29.11 14.08
C GLU A 39 14.57 28.30 13.24
N PHE A 40 13.90 27.28 13.82
CA PHE A 40 13.00 26.37 13.09
C PHE A 40 11.75 25.97 13.91
N PRO A 41 10.94 26.94 14.36
CA PRO A 41 9.78 26.67 15.23
C PRO A 41 8.71 25.76 14.59
N GLU A 42 8.57 25.77 13.27
CA GLU A 42 7.56 24.99 12.53
C GLU A 42 7.85 23.47 12.55
N TYR A 43 9.11 23.08 12.79
CA TYR A 43 9.54 21.69 12.87
C TYR A 43 8.97 20.94 14.09
N ALA A 44 8.54 21.65 15.13
CA ALA A 44 7.85 21.04 16.27
C ALA A 44 6.41 20.63 15.94
N SER A 45 5.83 21.10 14.82
CA SER A 45 4.43 20.91 14.50
C SER A 45 4.14 19.52 13.93
N GLY A 46 3.14 18.85 14.49
CA GLY A 46 2.47 17.70 13.86
C GLY A 46 3.25 16.39 13.80
N TYR A 47 4.36 16.23 14.53
CA TYR A 47 5.16 14.99 14.46
C TYR A 47 4.37 13.74 14.89
N SER A 48 3.53 13.85 15.92
CA SER A 48 2.63 12.76 16.34
C SER A 48 1.64 12.36 15.24
N GLU A 49 1.00 13.35 14.63
CA GLU A 49 0.02 13.19 13.57
C GLU A 49 0.66 12.59 12.32
N GLY A 50 1.91 12.95 12.03
CA GLY A 50 2.69 12.31 10.96
C GLY A 50 3.01 10.85 11.25
N LEU A 51 3.27 10.46 12.51
CA LEU A 51 3.48 9.05 12.87
C LEU A 51 2.22 8.21 12.66
N ASP A 52 1.04 8.77 13.00
CA ASP A 52 -0.25 8.12 12.76
C ASP A 52 -0.46 7.90 11.26
N VAL A 53 -0.22 8.93 10.43
CA VAL A 53 -0.29 8.81 8.96
C VAL A 53 0.71 7.80 8.42
N PHE A 54 1.92 7.74 8.96
CA PHE A 54 2.92 6.75 8.55
C PHE A 54 2.50 5.32 8.87
N ALA A 55 1.87 5.09 10.03
CA ALA A 55 1.33 3.79 10.39
C ALA A 55 0.26 3.35 9.37
N LEU A 56 -0.69 4.22 9.03
CA LEU A 56 -1.71 3.93 8.02
C LEU A 56 -1.10 3.69 6.64
N LYS A 57 -0.08 4.47 6.23
CA LYS A 57 0.64 4.23 4.96
C LYS A 57 1.33 2.86 4.93
N ARG A 58 1.73 2.30 6.09
CA ARG A 58 2.28 0.94 6.15
C ARG A 58 1.19 -0.10 5.96
N GLU A 59 0.07 0.03 6.65
CA GLU A 59 -1.09 -0.85 6.48
C GLU A 59 -1.60 -0.84 5.02
N LEU A 60 -1.61 0.32 4.37
CA LEU A 60 -1.96 0.47 2.96
C LEU A 60 -1.08 -0.38 2.05
N ARG A 61 0.25 -0.35 2.26
CA ARG A 61 1.20 -1.18 1.49
C ARG A 61 1.02 -2.67 1.75
N GLU A 62 0.64 -3.06 2.96
CA GLU A 62 0.34 -4.45 3.29
C GLU A 62 -0.93 -4.93 2.59
N LEU A 63 -1.95 -4.07 2.47
CA LEU A 63 -3.15 -4.36 1.67
C LEU A 63 -2.80 -4.50 0.18
N ASP A 64 -2.02 -3.58 -0.39
CA ASP A 64 -1.58 -3.65 -1.79
C ASP A 64 -0.85 -4.98 -2.09
N ALA A 65 0.07 -5.40 -1.21
CA ALA A 65 0.78 -6.66 -1.36
C ALA A 65 -0.16 -7.88 -1.30
N ARG A 66 -1.17 -7.85 -0.43
CA ARG A 66 -2.19 -8.92 -0.33
C ARG A 66 -3.09 -8.98 -1.56
N ILE A 67 -3.46 -7.83 -2.11
CA ILE A 67 -4.24 -7.73 -3.36
C ILE A 67 -3.43 -8.29 -4.53
N GLU A 68 -2.15 -7.93 -4.64
CA GLU A 68 -1.25 -8.42 -5.69
C GLU A 68 -1.10 -9.95 -5.63
N ASP A 69 -0.81 -10.49 -4.44
CA ASP A 69 -0.66 -11.93 -4.23
C ASP A 69 -1.94 -12.71 -4.59
N LYS A 70 -3.10 -12.24 -4.12
CA LYS A 70 -4.39 -12.89 -4.46
C LYS A 70 -4.73 -12.77 -5.93
N SER A 71 -4.42 -11.64 -6.56
CA SER A 71 -4.61 -11.44 -7.99
C SER A 71 -3.74 -12.40 -8.81
N ALA A 72 -2.49 -12.62 -8.39
CA ALA A 72 -1.62 -13.61 -8.99
C ALA A 72 -2.18 -15.04 -8.85
N GLN A 73 -2.70 -15.39 -7.67
CA GLN A 73 -3.37 -16.68 -7.46
C GLN A 73 -4.60 -16.85 -8.35
N ALA A 74 -5.47 -15.83 -8.44
CA ALA A 74 -6.66 -15.85 -9.29
C ALA A 74 -6.30 -16.02 -10.78
N ASN A 75 -5.26 -15.33 -11.25
CA ASN A 75 -4.77 -15.45 -12.62
C ASN A 75 -4.21 -16.85 -12.92
N ALA A 76 -3.49 -17.46 -11.97
CA ALA A 76 -3.00 -18.83 -12.11
C ALA A 76 -4.15 -19.86 -12.20
N LEU A 77 -5.25 -19.63 -11.47
CA LEU A 77 -6.45 -20.46 -11.56
C LEU A 77 -7.18 -20.33 -12.89
N LEU A 78 -7.24 -19.12 -13.48
CA LEU A 78 -7.88 -18.91 -14.78
C LEU A 78 -7.26 -19.77 -15.88
N SER A 79 -5.93 -19.93 -15.89
CA SER A 79 -5.24 -20.80 -16.84
C SER A 79 -5.68 -22.27 -16.68
N GLN A 80 -5.80 -22.76 -15.45
CA GLN A 80 -6.23 -24.14 -15.17
C GLN A 80 -7.71 -24.35 -15.52
N ILE A 81 -8.56 -23.37 -15.22
CA ILE A 81 -9.98 -23.36 -15.60
C ILE A 81 -10.12 -23.46 -17.12
N GLY A 82 -9.32 -22.71 -17.89
CA GLY A 82 -9.31 -22.79 -19.36
C GLY A 82 -9.00 -24.20 -19.86
N GLN A 83 -7.91 -24.81 -19.37
CA GLN A 83 -7.50 -26.17 -19.76
C GLN A 83 -8.56 -27.23 -19.41
N LEU A 84 -9.22 -27.10 -18.26
CA LEU A 84 -10.28 -28.02 -17.84
C LEU A 84 -11.55 -27.85 -18.68
N ARG A 85 -11.86 -26.63 -19.14
CA ARG A 85 -12.96 -26.39 -20.07
C ARG A 85 -12.70 -27.06 -21.42
N ASP A 86 -11.50 -26.89 -21.96
CA ASP A 86 -11.10 -27.56 -23.21
C ASP A 86 -11.20 -29.09 -23.07
N THR A 87 -10.70 -29.64 -21.96
CA THR A 87 -10.77 -31.08 -21.67
C THR A 87 -12.21 -31.57 -21.53
N ARG A 88 -13.08 -30.82 -20.85
CA ARG A 88 -14.49 -31.16 -20.66
C ARG A 88 -15.26 -31.18 -21.99
N ASP A 89 -14.93 -30.25 -22.89
CA ASP A 89 -15.67 -30.02 -24.13
C ASP A 89 -15.14 -30.84 -25.32
N ASP A 90 -13.98 -31.49 -25.18
CA ASP A 90 -13.39 -32.36 -26.21
C ASP A 90 -14.15 -33.70 -26.35
N ASP A 91 -14.97 -33.82 -27.38
CA ASP A 91 -15.79 -35.01 -27.67
C ASP A 91 -14.97 -36.25 -28.06
N GLN A 92 -13.68 -36.10 -28.36
CA GLN A 92 -12.76 -37.20 -28.65
C GLN A 92 -12.25 -37.87 -27.37
N LEU A 93 -12.38 -37.22 -26.20
CA LEU A 93 -11.94 -37.76 -24.92
C LEU A 93 -12.97 -38.72 -24.30
N PRO A 94 -12.51 -39.74 -23.56
CA PRO A 94 -13.38 -40.63 -22.80
C PRO A 94 -14.34 -39.87 -21.87
N SER A 95 -15.56 -40.38 -21.74
CA SER A 95 -16.60 -39.75 -20.92
C SER A 95 -16.16 -39.55 -19.47
N ASP A 96 -15.40 -40.49 -18.89
CA ASP A 96 -14.94 -40.39 -17.51
C ASP A 96 -13.91 -39.26 -17.34
N THR A 97 -13.01 -39.07 -18.31
CA THR A 97 -12.04 -37.95 -18.33
C THR A 97 -12.76 -36.61 -18.38
N ARG A 98 -13.76 -36.47 -19.26
CA ARG A 98 -14.57 -35.25 -19.35
C ARG A 98 -15.36 -34.97 -18.08
N ARG A 99 -15.88 -36.03 -17.45
CA ARG A 99 -16.63 -35.94 -16.19
C ARG A 99 -15.72 -35.51 -15.03
N GLU A 100 -14.51 -36.04 -14.94
CA GLU A 100 -13.53 -35.60 -13.95
C GLU A 100 -13.15 -34.13 -14.16
N ALA A 101 -12.90 -33.72 -15.41
CA ALA A 101 -12.63 -32.33 -15.74
C ALA A 101 -13.79 -31.40 -15.33
N HIS A 102 -15.04 -31.83 -15.51
CA HIS A 102 -16.21 -31.08 -15.06
C HIS A 102 -16.26 -30.91 -13.52
N TYR A 103 -15.93 -31.94 -12.75
CA TYR A 103 -15.88 -31.85 -11.29
C TYR A 103 -14.78 -30.91 -10.81
N GLN A 104 -13.58 -31.03 -11.36
CA GLN A 104 -12.45 -30.15 -11.02
C GLN A 104 -12.75 -28.70 -11.41
N LEU A 105 -13.35 -28.49 -12.59
CA LEU A 105 -13.75 -27.17 -13.05
C LEU A 105 -14.68 -26.47 -12.05
N SER A 106 -15.70 -27.19 -11.56
CA SER A 106 -16.65 -26.64 -10.59
C SER A 106 -15.98 -26.19 -9.29
N GLN A 107 -14.97 -26.93 -8.83
CA GLN A 107 -14.19 -26.58 -7.64
C GLN A 107 -13.31 -25.35 -7.87
N LEU A 108 -12.59 -25.30 -9.00
CA LEU A 108 -11.71 -24.17 -9.30
C LEU A 108 -12.50 -22.89 -9.58
N GLU A 109 -13.65 -22.97 -10.25
CA GLU A 109 -14.53 -21.81 -10.46
C GLU A 109 -15.07 -21.26 -9.12
N SER A 110 -15.40 -22.13 -8.17
CA SER A 110 -15.79 -21.71 -6.82
C SER A 110 -14.64 -21.01 -6.08
N LEU A 111 -13.42 -21.54 -6.17
CA LEU A 111 -12.24 -20.94 -5.55
C LEU A 111 -11.91 -19.58 -6.19
N TYR A 112 -11.92 -19.50 -7.52
CA TYR A 112 -11.70 -18.25 -8.26
C TYR A 112 -12.71 -17.17 -7.85
N ASN A 113 -14.00 -17.51 -7.76
CA ASN A 113 -15.03 -16.58 -7.31
C ASN A 113 -14.82 -16.12 -5.86
N THR A 114 -14.26 -16.97 -5.00
CA THR A 114 -13.94 -16.61 -3.62
C THR A 114 -12.79 -15.60 -3.58
N LEU A 115 -11.70 -15.89 -4.30
CA LEU A 115 -10.56 -14.97 -4.41
C LEU A 115 -10.97 -13.61 -4.96
N TYR A 116 -11.83 -13.59 -5.99
CA TYR A 116 -12.31 -12.35 -6.56
C TYR A 116 -13.06 -11.48 -5.54
N ARG A 117 -13.97 -12.09 -4.75
CA ARG A 117 -14.68 -11.37 -3.67
C ARG A 117 -13.74 -10.89 -2.56
N GLU A 118 -12.71 -11.66 -2.23
CA GLU A 118 -11.71 -11.25 -1.26
C GLU A 118 -10.87 -10.07 -1.78
N ILE A 119 -10.50 -10.07 -3.05
CA ILE A 119 -9.81 -8.94 -3.70
C ILE A 119 -10.70 -7.70 -3.66
N ASP A 120 -11.97 -7.80 -4.07
CA ASP A 120 -12.92 -6.68 -4.03
C ASP A 120 -13.06 -6.10 -2.60
N SER A 121 -13.09 -6.97 -1.59
CA SER A 121 -13.15 -6.53 -0.18
C SER A 121 -11.88 -5.81 0.26
N LEU A 122 -10.71 -6.28 -0.17
CA LEU A 122 -9.43 -5.64 0.16
C LEU A 122 -9.26 -4.32 -0.58
N ASP A 123 -9.71 -4.22 -1.84
CA ASP A 123 -9.73 -2.97 -2.59
C ASP A 123 -10.60 -1.91 -1.87
N GLN A 124 -11.76 -2.30 -1.34
CA GLN A 124 -12.61 -1.40 -0.55
C GLN A 124 -11.91 -0.93 0.74
N GLU A 125 -11.23 -1.84 1.44
CA GLU A 125 -10.45 -1.52 2.65
C GLU A 125 -9.29 -0.56 2.33
N ARG A 126 -8.57 -0.82 1.23
CA ARG A 126 -7.49 0.05 0.73
C ARG A 126 -8.00 1.46 0.42
N ASP A 127 -9.13 1.56 -0.28
CA ASP A 127 -9.69 2.84 -0.69
C ASP A 127 -10.16 3.66 0.53
N GLN A 128 -10.75 2.98 1.53
CA GLN A 128 -11.14 3.61 2.80
C GLN A 128 -9.92 4.13 3.56
N LEU A 129 -8.85 3.33 3.65
CA LEU A 129 -7.62 3.72 4.34
C LEU A 129 -6.89 4.88 3.63
N ALA A 130 -6.89 4.88 2.30
CA ALA A 130 -6.35 5.98 1.49
C ALA A 130 -7.13 7.28 1.73
N ALA A 131 -8.46 7.20 1.86
CA ALA A 131 -9.29 8.35 2.20
C ALA A 131 -8.97 8.87 3.62
N GLU A 132 -8.85 7.98 4.60
CA GLU A 132 -8.49 8.34 5.99
C GLU A 132 -7.14 9.06 6.07
N ILE A 133 -6.11 8.54 5.38
CA ILE A 133 -4.81 9.22 5.26
C ILE A 133 -4.99 10.63 4.70
N GLY A 134 -5.76 10.79 3.62
CA GLY A 134 -6.03 12.09 3.01
C GLY A 134 -6.75 13.05 3.95
N GLU A 135 -7.73 12.56 4.72
CA GLU A 135 -8.46 13.36 5.71
C GLU A 135 -7.58 13.83 6.86
N LEU A 136 -6.74 12.95 7.42
CA LEU A 136 -5.80 13.29 8.49
C LEU A 136 -4.76 14.31 8.02
N THR A 137 -4.17 14.09 6.85
CA THR A 137 -3.24 15.04 6.25
C THR A 137 -3.91 16.41 6.01
N ALA A 138 -5.12 16.43 5.45
CA ALA A 138 -5.85 17.68 5.22
C ALA A 138 -6.32 18.36 6.51
N ALA A 139 -6.62 17.59 7.56
CA ALA A 139 -6.97 18.12 8.88
C ALA A 139 -5.76 18.82 9.51
N PHE A 140 -4.57 18.21 9.45
CA PHE A 140 -3.33 18.82 9.92
C PHE A 140 -3.07 20.17 9.23
N TYR A 141 -3.06 20.22 7.90
CA TYR A 141 -2.80 21.46 7.17
C TYR A 141 -3.88 22.55 7.32
N ARG A 142 -5.12 22.18 7.68
CA ARG A 142 -6.17 23.16 8.03
C ARG A 142 -6.01 23.75 9.43
N SER A 143 -5.21 23.11 10.28
CA SER A 143 -4.98 23.52 11.67
C SER A 143 -3.73 24.38 11.88
N LEU A 144 -2.87 24.47 10.87
CA LEU A 144 -1.73 25.40 10.78
C LEU A 144 -2.21 26.82 10.50
#